data_AF-A0A7Z6TDT5-F1
#
_entry.id   AF-A0A7Z6TDT5-F1
#
_cell.length_a   1.000
_cell.length_b   1.000
_cell.length_c   1.000
_cell.angle_alpha   90.00
_cell.angle_beta   90.00
_cell.angle_gamma   90.00
#
_symmetry.space_group_name_H-M   'P 1'
#
loop_
_entity.id
_entity.type
_entity.pdbx_description
1 polymer ?
#
loop_
_entity_poly.entity_id
_entity_poly.type
_entity_poly.pdbx_seq_one_letter_code
_entity_poly.pdbx_strand_id
1 'polypeptide(L)'
;MIMVRVVGSRTRAAIIRNQRITGLAPDVIAELVAEIGPLWHERHQAVLTSRPRRRAVGAGAKYKLVFVDRLLATLVHLRHATTHDVLACWFGVDRSTITRAIGEVRPLLAERGCTVAPDIRLRTLAEVIDHLGASGQTGIIDGTEVRVRRPAVGRKDREKFISGKNKQNAVKSMVVTDAEGRLLFCSPAEPASCADITHARKLGLVELLADGPAVEILADAGYQGLGAQTGGRVVTPPHRKFKKNPPEWYEEMHERQRKAHSSRRIRVEHGIGHLKNWRSLARHHGRREHMSDIIQSVAGLLSHQQAATASGTRT
;
A
#
# COMPACT_ATOMS: atom_id res chain seq x y z
N MET A 1 37.76 9.80 -13.67
CA MET A 1 37.32 8.51 -13.10
C MET A 1 36.21 8.78 -12.07
N ILE A 2 34.92 8.61 -12.43
CA ILE A 2 33.83 8.84 -11.46
C ILE A 2 33.71 7.58 -10.61
N MET A 3 34.16 7.69 -9.36
CA MET A 3 34.08 6.64 -8.35
C MET A 3 32.59 6.41 -8.02
N VAL A 4 32.07 5.22 -8.34
CA VAL A 4 30.77 4.77 -7.80
C VAL A 4 30.94 4.69 -6.30
N ARG A 5 30.29 5.59 -5.55
CA ARG A 5 30.36 5.57 -4.09
C ARG A 5 29.39 4.51 -3.60
N VAL A 6 29.95 3.33 -3.34
CA VAL A 6 29.30 2.33 -2.51
C VAL A 6 29.19 2.91 -1.10
N VAL A 7 27.97 2.89 -0.53
CA VAL A 7 27.83 3.07 0.91
C VAL A 7 28.80 2.11 1.59
N GLY A 8 29.65 2.60 2.52
CA GLY A 8 30.64 1.77 3.19
C GLY A 8 29.99 0.45 3.64
N SER A 9 30.64 -0.68 3.36
CA SER A 9 30.03 -2.02 3.50
C SER A 9 29.39 -2.26 4.88
N ARG A 10 29.95 -1.64 5.93
CA ARG A 10 29.43 -1.64 7.30
C ARG A 10 28.06 -0.95 7.43
N THR A 11 27.87 0.22 6.83
CA THR A 11 26.60 0.95 6.86
C THR A 11 25.51 0.19 6.11
N ARG A 12 25.85 -0.37 4.94
CA ARG A 12 24.92 -1.25 4.19
C ARG A 12 24.50 -2.46 5.04
N ALA A 13 25.46 -3.14 5.65
CA ALA A 13 25.19 -4.29 6.51
C ALA A 13 24.32 -3.91 7.72
N ALA A 14 24.54 -2.74 8.33
CA ALA A 14 23.72 -2.26 9.45
C ALA A 14 22.26 -2.00 9.04
N ILE A 15 22.04 -1.39 7.87
CA ILE A 15 20.68 -1.16 7.33
C ILE A 15 19.98 -2.49 7.06
N ILE A 16 20.66 -3.46 6.44
CA ILE A 16 20.09 -4.76 6.08
C ILE A 16 19.77 -5.59 7.32
N ARG A 17 20.67 -5.65 8.30
CA ARG A 17 20.52 -6.52 9.48
C ARG A 17 19.48 -6.02 10.48
N ASN A 18 19.14 -4.73 10.47
CA ASN A 18 18.25 -4.15 11.45
C ASN A 18 16.86 -3.86 10.84
N GLN A 19 15.92 -4.77 11.09
CA GLN A 19 14.54 -4.64 10.64
C GLN A 19 13.87 -3.32 11.07
N ARG A 20 14.32 -2.68 12.17
CA ARG A 20 13.75 -1.39 12.59
C ARG A 20 13.99 -0.27 11.57
N ILE A 21 15.03 -0.38 10.74
CA ILE A 21 15.45 0.63 9.76
C ILE A 21 14.64 0.53 8.46
N THR A 22 14.36 -0.68 7.98
CA THR A 22 13.65 -0.90 6.70
C THR A 22 12.23 -1.40 6.88
N GLY A 23 11.91 -1.96 8.05
CA GLY A 23 10.69 -2.72 8.31
C GLY A 23 10.77 -4.19 7.87
N LEU A 24 11.88 -4.62 7.25
CA LEU A 24 11.99 -5.91 6.57
C LEU A 24 13.15 -6.75 7.10
N ALA A 25 12.97 -8.06 7.10
CA ALA A 25 14.01 -9.01 7.44
C ALA A 25 15.08 -9.11 6.31
N PRO A 26 16.32 -9.54 6.62
CA PRO A 26 17.42 -9.55 5.64
C PRO A 26 17.17 -10.43 4.40
N ASP A 27 16.48 -11.56 4.58
CA ASP A 27 16.03 -12.49 3.54
C ASP A 27 15.04 -11.83 2.59
N VAL A 28 14.03 -11.13 3.13
CA VAL A 28 13.06 -10.35 2.36
C VAL A 28 13.77 -9.29 1.50
N ILE A 29 14.78 -8.61 2.06
CA ILE A 29 15.60 -7.65 1.31
C ILE A 29 16.41 -8.35 0.21
N ALA A 30 16.99 -9.51 0.48
CA ALA A 30 17.77 -10.26 -0.51
C ALA A 30 16.89 -10.70 -1.70
N GLU A 31 15.67 -11.18 -1.43
CA GLU A 31 14.69 -11.50 -2.47
C GLU A 31 14.29 -10.28 -3.30
N LEU A 32 14.04 -9.13 -2.65
CA LEU A 32 13.76 -7.87 -3.36
C LEU A 32 14.93 -7.46 -4.26
N VAL A 33 16.18 -7.68 -3.83
CA VAL A 33 17.36 -7.39 -4.65
C VAL A 33 17.40 -8.30 -5.88
N ALA A 34 17.19 -9.61 -5.69
CA ALA A 34 17.22 -10.59 -6.75
C ALA A 34 16.11 -10.38 -7.79
N GLU A 35 14.91 -9.99 -7.34
CA GLU A 35 13.75 -9.80 -8.20
C GLU A 35 13.74 -8.43 -8.90
N ILE A 36 13.99 -7.35 -8.17
CA ILE A 36 13.82 -5.98 -8.69
C ILE A 36 15.08 -5.48 -9.39
N GLY A 37 16.26 -5.99 -9.02
CA GLY A 37 17.54 -5.58 -9.60
C GLY A 37 17.60 -5.71 -11.12
N PRO A 38 17.26 -6.89 -11.69
CA PRO A 38 17.20 -7.09 -13.14
C PRO A 38 16.19 -6.16 -13.83
N LEU A 39 14.97 -6.04 -13.28
CA LEU A 39 13.91 -5.18 -13.82
C LEU A 39 14.31 -3.70 -13.85
N TRP A 40 14.98 -3.23 -12.79
CA TRP A 40 15.53 -1.88 -12.76
C TRP A 40 16.59 -1.68 -13.86
N HIS A 41 17.48 -2.66 -14.06
CA HIS A 41 18.51 -2.58 -15.09
C HIS A 41 17.89 -2.51 -16.48
N GLU A 42 16.91 -3.37 -16.77
CA GLU A 42 16.19 -3.40 -18.04
C GLU A 42 15.48 -2.07 -18.33
N ARG A 43 14.67 -1.56 -17.39
CA ARG A 43 13.99 -0.26 -17.55
C ARG A 43 14.99 0.87 -17.73
N HIS A 44 16.09 0.82 -17.00
CA HIS A 44 17.12 1.82 -17.11
C HIS A 44 17.75 1.82 -18.52
N GLN A 45 18.06 0.64 -19.08
CA GLN A 45 18.55 0.52 -20.46
C GLN A 45 17.53 0.99 -21.49
N ALA A 46 16.24 0.61 -21.35
CA ALA A 46 15.18 1.06 -22.26
C ALA A 46 15.03 2.59 -22.29
N VAL A 47 15.18 3.27 -21.14
CA VAL A 47 15.21 4.75 -21.07
C VAL A 47 16.48 5.32 -21.74
N LEU A 48 17.59 4.61 -21.70
CA LEU A 48 18.82 5.00 -22.39
C LEU A 48 18.71 4.85 -23.92
N THR A 49 17.87 3.97 -24.44
CA THR A 49 17.75 3.71 -25.88
C THR A 49 16.55 4.40 -26.54
N SER A 50 15.55 4.84 -25.78
CA SER A 50 14.25 5.33 -26.31
C SER A 50 14.18 6.77 -26.85
N ARG A 51 15.22 7.60 -26.75
CA ARG A 51 15.19 9.01 -27.22
C ARG A 51 16.31 9.32 -28.22
N PRO A 52 16.07 10.12 -29.27
CA PRO A 52 17.15 10.65 -30.09
C PRO A 52 18.07 11.51 -29.22
N ARG A 53 19.32 11.06 -29.02
CA ARG A 53 20.26 11.69 -28.09
C ARG A 53 21.24 12.58 -28.86
N ARG A 54 21.52 13.77 -28.33
CA ARG A 54 22.65 14.63 -28.77
C ARG A 54 24.02 14.12 -28.28
N ARG A 55 24.06 13.13 -27.39
CA ARG A 55 25.28 12.54 -26.81
C ARG A 55 25.17 11.02 -26.76
N ALA A 56 26.30 10.31 -26.88
CA ALA A 56 26.36 8.86 -26.81
C ALA A 56 25.69 8.29 -25.54
N VAL A 57 25.18 7.06 -25.64
CA VAL A 57 24.66 6.32 -24.48
C VAL A 57 25.76 6.23 -23.41
N GLY A 58 25.45 6.64 -22.17
CA GLY A 58 26.42 6.67 -21.07
C GLY A 58 27.20 7.99 -20.89
N ALA A 59 27.03 8.99 -21.76
CA ALA A 59 27.69 10.31 -21.65
C ALA A 59 27.03 11.27 -20.62
N GLY A 60 26.09 10.78 -19.82
CA GLY A 60 25.46 11.51 -18.71
C GLY A 60 26.20 11.30 -17.38
N ALA A 61 25.74 11.98 -16.32
CA ALA A 61 26.30 11.79 -14.98
C ALA A 61 26.16 10.32 -14.55
N LYS A 62 27.29 9.65 -14.28
CA LYS A 62 27.32 8.25 -13.85
C LYS A 62 26.55 8.09 -12.55
N TYR A 63 25.81 6.99 -12.41
CA TYR A 63 25.11 6.69 -11.18
C TYR A 63 26.09 6.48 -10.03
N LYS A 64 25.95 7.30 -8.98
CA LYS A 64 26.80 7.20 -7.79
C LYS A 64 26.41 6.04 -6.88
N LEU A 65 25.16 5.53 -6.98
CA LEU A 65 24.63 4.41 -6.18
C LEU A 65 24.38 3.18 -7.04
N VAL A 66 24.86 2.03 -6.58
CA VAL A 66 24.45 0.70 -7.07
C VAL A 66 23.00 0.41 -6.69
N PHE A 67 22.37 -0.57 -7.35
CA PHE A 67 20.94 -0.87 -7.16
C PHE A 67 20.58 -1.14 -5.69
N VAL A 68 21.36 -1.95 -4.98
CA VAL A 68 21.12 -2.25 -3.56
C VAL A 68 21.01 -0.98 -2.72
N ASP A 69 21.91 -0.02 -2.92
CA ASP A 69 21.87 1.24 -2.16
C ASP A 69 20.66 2.11 -2.54
N ARG A 70 20.19 2.06 -3.80
CA ARG A 70 18.94 2.72 -4.22
C ARG A 70 17.73 2.10 -3.53
N LEU A 71 17.67 0.77 -3.48
CA LEU A 71 16.61 0.03 -2.81
C LEU A 71 16.59 0.38 -1.33
N LEU A 72 17.73 0.27 -0.64
CA LEU A 72 17.82 0.58 0.79
C LEU A 72 17.42 2.04 1.09
N ALA A 73 17.88 3.03 0.32
CA ALA A 73 17.45 4.41 0.49
C ALA A 73 15.93 4.58 0.34
N THR A 74 15.32 3.86 -0.61
CA THR A 74 13.87 3.85 -0.84
C THR A 74 13.11 3.19 0.31
N LEU A 75 13.58 2.05 0.81
CA LEU A 75 12.96 1.35 1.93
C LEU A 75 12.99 2.21 3.20
N VAL A 76 14.14 2.83 3.53
CA VAL A 76 14.25 3.75 4.68
C VAL A 76 13.33 4.95 4.51
N HIS A 77 13.24 5.53 3.31
CA HIS A 77 12.33 6.62 3.02
C HIS A 77 10.87 6.23 3.28
N LEU A 78 10.42 5.08 2.76
CA LEU A 78 9.05 4.60 2.97
C LEU A 78 8.79 4.29 4.45
N ARG A 79 9.72 3.62 5.12
CA ARG A 79 9.57 3.19 6.52
C ARG A 79 9.46 4.38 7.47
N HIS A 80 10.32 5.38 7.31
CA HIS A 80 10.51 6.46 8.28
C HIS A 80 10.08 7.84 7.79
N ALA A 81 9.63 7.97 6.53
CA ALA A 81 9.42 9.27 5.87
C ALA A 81 10.67 10.17 5.93
N THR A 82 11.86 9.57 5.98
CA THR A 82 13.13 10.29 6.07
C THR A 82 13.29 11.21 4.86
N THR A 83 13.68 12.46 5.10
CA THR A 83 13.86 13.44 4.02
C THR A 83 14.99 13.02 3.09
N HIS A 84 14.89 13.41 1.81
CA HIS A 84 15.92 13.08 0.83
C HIS A 84 17.29 13.68 1.18
N ASP A 85 17.32 14.81 1.90
CA ASP A 85 18.54 15.46 2.37
C ASP A 85 19.26 14.63 3.45
N VAL A 86 18.52 14.09 4.43
CA VAL A 86 19.10 13.20 5.45
C VAL A 86 19.65 11.92 4.81
N LEU A 87 18.89 11.33 3.88
CA LEU A 87 19.37 10.16 3.12
C LEU A 87 20.60 10.50 2.27
N ALA A 88 20.66 11.69 1.70
CA ALA A 88 21.82 12.15 0.92
C ALA A 88 23.08 12.22 1.80
N CYS A 89 22.96 12.76 3.01
CA CYS A 89 24.02 12.76 4.01
C CYS A 89 24.45 11.33 4.39
N TRP A 90 23.50 10.46 4.73
CA TRP A 90 23.80 9.07 5.12
C TRP A 90 24.48 8.25 4.01
N PHE A 91 24.07 8.46 2.77
CA PHE A 91 24.61 7.73 1.61
C PHE A 91 25.80 8.46 0.95
N GLY A 92 26.18 9.64 1.42
CA GLY A 92 27.32 10.41 0.91
C GLY A 92 27.19 10.86 -0.55
N VAL A 93 25.97 11.19 -0.97
CA VAL A 93 25.60 11.59 -2.35
C VAL A 93 24.77 12.87 -2.35
N ASP A 94 24.48 13.42 -3.54
CA ASP A 94 23.61 14.60 -3.67
C ASP A 94 22.13 14.23 -3.44
N ARG A 95 21.34 15.16 -2.89
CA ARG A 95 19.87 15.00 -2.72
C ARG A 95 19.14 14.60 -4.01
N SER A 96 19.59 15.12 -5.16
CA SER A 96 19.04 14.76 -6.48
C SER A 96 19.27 13.29 -6.83
N THR A 97 20.38 12.70 -6.36
CA THR A 97 20.68 11.26 -6.54
C THR A 97 19.70 10.39 -5.77
N ILE A 98 19.39 10.74 -4.51
CA ILE A 98 18.36 10.05 -3.72
C ILE A 98 16.98 10.22 -4.34
N THR A 99 16.62 11.45 -4.73
CA THR A 99 15.32 11.74 -5.35
C THR A 99 15.09 10.88 -6.60
N ARG A 100 16.12 10.75 -7.45
CA ARG A 100 16.10 9.88 -8.63
C ARG A 100 16.02 8.40 -8.25
N ALA A 101 16.82 7.95 -7.29
CA ALA A 101 16.80 6.55 -6.83
C ALA A 101 15.41 6.13 -6.33
N ILE A 102 14.79 6.95 -5.48
CA ILE A 102 13.42 6.70 -4.99
C ILE A 102 12.40 6.72 -6.14
N GLY A 103 12.54 7.67 -7.07
CA GLY A 103 11.66 7.76 -8.23
C GLY A 103 11.74 6.58 -9.20
N GLU A 104 12.92 5.94 -9.31
CA GLU A 104 13.14 4.76 -10.16
C GLU A 104 12.71 3.45 -9.48
N VAL A 105 12.94 3.32 -8.16
CA VAL A 105 12.68 2.07 -7.42
C VAL A 105 11.21 1.97 -7.00
N ARG A 106 10.58 3.08 -6.61
CA ARG A 106 9.20 3.06 -6.08
C ARG A 106 8.18 2.45 -7.06
N PRO A 107 8.15 2.78 -8.36
CA PRO A 107 7.21 2.16 -9.29
C PRO A 107 7.39 0.64 -9.37
N LEU A 108 8.63 0.16 -9.36
CA LEU A 108 8.92 -1.28 -9.36
C LEU A 108 8.38 -1.99 -8.11
N LEU A 109 8.48 -1.34 -6.95
CA LEU A 109 7.91 -1.86 -5.71
C LEU A 109 6.37 -1.87 -5.75
N ALA A 110 5.76 -0.83 -6.33
CA ALA A 110 4.31 -0.71 -6.43
C ALA A 110 3.69 -1.79 -7.34
N GLU A 111 4.33 -2.06 -8.48
CA GLU A 111 3.85 -3.02 -9.47
C GLU A 111 4.02 -4.49 -9.04
N ARG A 112 4.82 -4.74 -8.00
CA ARG A 112 5.10 -6.08 -7.48
C ARG A 112 3.86 -6.78 -6.93
N GLY A 113 2.89 -6.03 -6.40
CA GLY A 113 1.71 -6.58 -5.74
C GLY A 113 2.00 -7.16 -4.35
N CYS A 114 0.95 -7.67 -3.70
CA CYS A 114 1.02 -8.24 -2.37
C CYS A 114 1.37 -9.73 -2.41
N THR A 115 2.35 -10.14 -1.61
CA THR A 115 2.77 -11.54 -1.50
C THR A 115 1.91 -12.26 -0.46
N VAL A 116 1.25 -13.35 -0.85
CA VAL A 116 0.40 -14.16 0.04
C VAL A 116 0.97 -15.55 0.34
N ALA A 117 1.80 -16.05 -0.57
CA ALA A 117 2.57 -17.29 -0.43
C ALA A 117 3.84 -17.17 -1.30
N PRO A 118 4.81 -18.10 -1.16
CA PRO A 118 5.90 -18.22 -2.14
C PRO A 118 5.32 -18.22 -3.56
N ASP A 119 5.87 -17.39 -4.43
CA ASP A 119 5.50 -17.23 -5.85
C ASP A 119 4.06 -16.74 -6.16
N ILE A 120 3.20 -16.53 -5.16
CA ILE A 120 1.86 -15.98 -5.35
C ILE A 120 1.83 -14.49 -5.01
N ARG A 121 1.53 -13.66 -6.02
CA ARG A 121 1.42 -12.21 -5.92
C ARG A 121 0.09 -11.71 -6.44
N LEU A 122 -0.63 -10.98 -5.60
CA LEU A 122 -1.88 -10.34 -5.94
C LEU A 122 -1.64 -8.87 -6.27
N ARG A 123 -1.89 -8.47 -7.51
CA ARG A 123 -1.65 -7.14 -8.07
C ARG A 123 -2.95 -6.38 -8.30
N THR A 124 -4.04 -7.10 -8.57
CA THR A 124 -5.34 -6.53 -8.88
C THR A 124 -6.40 -6.98 -7.89
N LEU A 125 -7.50 -6.23 -7.79
CA LEU A 125 -8.64 -6.65 -6.98
C LEU A 125 -9.25 -7.97 -7.50
N ALA A 126 -9.23 -8.20 -8.81
CA ALA A 126 -9.73 -9.44 -9.42
C ALA A 126 -8.93 -10.66 -8.91
N GLU A 127 -7.60 -10.59 -8.96
CA GLU A 127 -6.73 -11.65 -8.44
C GLU A 127 -6.98 -11.93 -6.94
N VAL A 128 -7.34 -10.90 -6.16
CA VAL A 128 -7.68 -11.05 -4.73
C VAL A 128 -8.99 -11.80 -4.55
N ILE A 129 -10.03 -11.45 -5.32
CA ILE A 129 -11.32 -12.14 -5.25
C ILE A 129 -11.17 -13.59 -5.70
N ASP A 130 -10.43 -13.84 -6.78
CA ASP A 130 -10.13 -15.21 -7.24
C ASP A 130 -9.38 -16.01 -6.19
N HIS A 131 -8.36 -15.42 -5.56
CA HIS A 131 -7.59 -16.05 -4.49
C HIS A 131 -8.46 -16.40 -3.26
N LEU A 132 -9.31 -15.48 -2.81
CA LEU A 132 -10.23 -15.72 -1.69
C LEU A 132 -11.25 -16.81 -2.04
N GLY A 133 -11.77 -16.80 -3.27
CA GLY A 133 -12.70 -17.81 -3.75
C GLY A 133 -12.09 -19.21 -3.83
N ALA A 134 -10.89 -19.31 -4.40
CA ALA A 134 -10.17 -20.58 -4.52
C ALA A 134 -9.75 -21.16 -3.15
N SER A 135 -9.47 -20.30 -2.17
CA SER A 135 -9.09 -20.71 -0.81
C SER A 135 -10.29 -20.89 0.14
N GLY A 136 -11.49 -20.48 -0.27
CA GLY A 136 -12.69 -20.47 0.59
C GLY A 136 -12.60 -19.51 1.78
N GLN A 137 -11.70 -18.53 1.73
CA GLN A 137 -11.48 -17.58 2.82
C GLN A 137 -12.40 -16.36 2.73
N THR A 138 -12.82 -15.84 3.89
CA THR A 138 -13.49 -14.53 4.00
C THR A 138 -12.47 -13.41 3.81
N GLY A 139 -12.80 -12.44 2.95
CA GLY A 139 -12.08 -11.17 2.85
C GLY A 139 -12.66 -10.10 3.77
N ILE A 140 -11.86 -9.12 4.15
CA ILE A 140 -12.32 -7.95 4.91
C ILE A 140 -11.87 -6.69 4.19
N ILE A 141 -12.81 -5.77 3.92
CA ILE A 141 -12.51 -4.46 3.34
C ILE A 141 -12.70 -3.32 4.34
N ASP A 142 -11.81 -2.34 4.26
CA ASP A 142 -11.94 -1.08 4.98
C ASP A 142 -11.21 0.06 4.25
N GLY A 143 -11.58 1.30 4.55
CA GLY A 143 -10.95 2.50 4.02
C GLY A 143 -9.83 3.00 4.94
N THR A 144 -8.70 3.41 4.35
CA THR A 144 -7.63 4.10 5.07
C THR A 144 -7.33 5.46 4.45
N GLU A 145 -7.19 6.50 5.28
CA GLU A 145 -6.83 7.85 4.85
C GLU A 145 -5.35 8.16 5.14
N VAL A 146 -4.68 8.80 4.17
CA VAL A 146 -3.34 9.38 4.31
C VAL A 146 -3.44 10.88 4.15
N ARG A 147 -2.97 11.63 5.15
CA ARG A 147 -2.93 13.09 5.10
C ARG A 147 -1.98 13.54 4.00
N VAL A 148 -2.44 14.43 3.12
CA VAL A 148 -1.61 15.01 2.04
C VAL A 148 -1.62 16.53 2.10
N ARG A 149 -0.64 17.17 1.46
CA ARG A 149 -0.57 18.63 1.38
C ARG A 149 -1.84 19.22 0.74
N ARG A 150 -2.43 20.22 1.40
CA ARG A 150 -3.55 21.00 0.85
C ARG A 150 -3.03 21.94 -0.24
N PRO A 151 -3.71 22.04 -1.40
CA PRO A 151 -3.38 23.04 -2.41
C PRO A 151 -3.40 24.47 -1.86
N ALA A 152 -2.61 25.36 -2.47
CA ALA A 152 -2.59 26.77 -2.13
C ALA A 152 -3.97 27.43 -2.32
N VAL A 153 -4.18 28.55 -1.64
CA VAL A 153 -5.40 29.38 -1.78
C VAL A 153 -5.60 29.77 -3.26
N GLY A 154 -6.85 29.81 -3.73
CA GLY A 154 -7.21 30.19 -5.10
C GLY A 154 -7.15 29.06 -6.15
N ARG A 155 -6.68 27.86 -5.77
CA ARG A 155 -6.70 26.69 -6.66
C ARG A 155 -8.10 26.04 -6.71
N LYS A 156 -8.62 25.79 -7.92
CA LYS A 156 -9.94 25.15 -8.14
C LYS A 156 -10.06 23.76 -7.48
N ASP A 157 -8.95 23.03 -7.32
CA ASP A 157 -8.92 21.69 -6.72
C ASP A 157 -8.68 21.69 -5.20
N ARG A 158 -8.75 22.84 -4.52
CA ARG A 158 -8.39 22.98 -3.09
C ARG A 158 -9.28 22.17 -2.15
N GLU A 159 -10.55 21.97 -2.50
CA GLU A 159 -11.52 21.26 -1.65
C GLU A 159 -11.70 19.79 -2.04
N LYS A 160 -11.21 19.40 -3.23
CA LYS A 160 -11.37 18.06 -3.80
C LYS A 160 -10.91 16.94 -2.86
N PHE A 161 -9.94 17.21 -1.98
CA PHE A 161 -9.32 16.21 -1.11
C PHE A 161 -9.75 16.34 0.35
N ILE A 162 -10.71 17.21 0.68
CA ILE A 162 -11.17 17.36 2.06
C ILE A 162 -12.08 16.18 2.41
N SER A 163 -11.65 15.36 3.37
CA SER A 163 -12.46 14.28 3.94
C SER A 163 -13.72 14.86 4.58
N GLY A 164 -14.88 14.31 4.23
CA GLY A 164 -16.15 14.75 4.79
C GLY A 164 -16.24 14.52 6.31
N LYS A 165 -15.70 13.39 6.78
CA LYS A 165 -15.73 12.94 8.19
C LYS A 165 -14.66 13.64 9.02
N ASN A 166 -13.41 13.63 8.56
CA ASN A 166 -12.27 14.13 9.34
C ASN A 166 -11.96 15.61 9.10
N LYS A 167 -12.62 16.25 8.11
CA LYS A 167 -12.40 17.64 7.66
C LYS A 167 -10.92 17.95 7.34
N GLN A 168 -10.14 16.93 7.01
CA GLN A 168 -8.72 17.02 6.72
C GLN A 168 -8.45 16.78 5.23
N ASN A 169 -7.39 17.39 4.71
CA ASN A 169 -6.96 17.18 3.34
C ASN A 169 -6.19 15.85 3.23
N ALA A 170 -6.79 14.87 2.55
CA ALA A 170 -6.29 13.50 2.50
C ALA A 170 -6.58 12.83 1.15
N VAL A 171 -5.85 11.75 0.91
CA VAL A 171 -6.25 10.71 -0.04
C VAL A 171 -6.70 9.48 0.75
N LYS A 172 -7.47 8.61 0.13
CA LYS A 172 -7.89 7.34 0.70
C LYS A 172 -7.60 6.18 -0.24
N SER A 173 -7.38 5.01 0.35
CA SER A 173 -7.29 3.74 -0.36
C SER A 173 -8.21 2.72 0.32
N MET A 174 -8.78 1.83 -0.49
CA MET A 174 -9.45 0.65 0.00
C MET A 174 -8.39 -0.42 0.28
N VAL A 175 -8.45 -0.99 1.47
CA VAL A 175 -7.61 -2.08 1.93
C VAL A 175 -8.41 -3.36 1.89
N VAL A 176 -7.80 -4.45 1.44
CA VAL A 176 -8.36 -5.80 1.56
C VAL A 176 -7.41 -6.67 2.36
N THR A 177 -7.91 -7.32 3.39
CA THR A 177 -7.19 -8.35 4.15
C THR A 177 -7.92 -9.68 4.08
N ASP A 178 -7.23 -10.76 4.44
CA ASP A 178 -7.90 -12.00 4.82
C ASP A 178 -8.52 -11.91 6.22
N ALA A 179 -9.11 -13.02 6.68
CA ALA A 179 -9.70 -13.15 8.00
C ALA A 179 -8.69 -13.03 9.15
N GLU A 180 -7.41 -13.26 8.91
CA GLU A 180 -6.33 -13.13 9.90
C GLU A 180 -5.78 -11.69 9.99
N GLY A 181 -6.12 -10.83 9.02
CA GLY A 181 -5.63 -9.45 8.93
C GLY A 181 -4.34 -9.31 8.12
N ARG A 182 -3.94 -10.34 7.36
CA ARG A 182 -2.81 -10.27 6.41
C ARG A 182 -3.25 -9.47 5.20
N LEU A 183 -2.36 -8.60 4.72
CA LEU A 183 -2.69 -7.66 3.67
C LEU A 183 -2.71 -8.36 2.30
N LEU A 184 -3.85 -8.30 1.61
CA LEU A 184 -4.01 -8.86 0.27
C LEU A 184 -3.93 -7.79 -0.81
N PHE A 185 -4.39 -6.58 -0.52
CA PHE A 185 -4.43 -5.50 -1.50
C PHE A 185 -4.57 -4.12 -0.86
N CYS A 186 -4.04 -3.11 -1.55
CA CYS A 186 -4.37 -1.71 -1.34
C CYS A 186 -4.64 -1.06 -2.70
N SER A 187 -5.78 -0.39 -2.83
CA SER A 187 -6.13 0.30 -4.06
C SER A 187 -5.21 1.51 -4.33
N PRO A 188 -5.13 1.96 -5.60
CA PRO A 188 -4.67 3.30 -5.91
C PRO A 188 -5.38 4.37 -5.07
N ALA A 189 -4.71 5.52 -4.89
CA ALA A 189 -5.20 6.59 -4.05
C ALA A 189 -6.35 7.37 -4.73
N GLU A 190 -7.49 7.48 -4.06
CA GLU A 190 -8.60 8.37 -4.43
C GLU A 190 -8.64 9.60 -3.51
N PRO A 191 -9.24 10.73 -3.92
CA PRO A 191 -9.48 11.84 -3.01
C PRO A 191 -10.31 11.41 -1.80
N ALA A 192 -9.97 11.88 -0.59
CA ALA A 192 -10.69 11.48 0.63
C ALA A 192 -12.15 11.97 0.70
N SER A 193 -12.56 12.86 -0.20
CA SER A 193 -13.97 13.26 -0.39
C SER A 193 -14.83 12.16 -1.04
N CYS A 194 -14.20 11.19 -1.73
CA CYS A 194 -14.91 10.06 -2.31
C CYS A 194 -15.46 9.16 -1.19
N ALA A 195 -16.74 8.80 -1.24
CA ALA A 195 -17.33 7.84 -0.32
C ALA A 195 -16.73 6.45 -0.54
N ASP A 196 -16.55 5.67 0.52
CA ASP A 196 -15.88 4.36 0.45
C ASP A 196 -16.64 3.37 -0.45
N ILE A 197 -17.97 3.34 -0.35
CA ILE A 197 -18.82 2.59 -1.28
C ILE A 197 -18.63 2.98 -2.75
N THR A 198 -18.46 4.28 -3.04
CA THR A 198 -18.24 4.76 -4.40
C THR A 198 -16.86 4.34 -4.90
N HIS A 199 -15.84 4.37 -4.03
CA HIS A 199 -14.51 3.88 -4.37
C HIS A 199 -14.53 2.38 -4.69
N ALA A 200 -15.20 1.56 -3.87
CA ALA A 200 -15.36 0.12 -4.15
C ALA A 200 -16.03 -0.13 -5.50
N ARG A 201 -17.08 0.63 -5.85
CA ARG A 201 -17.74 0.55 -7.17
C ARG A 201 -16.78 0.92 -8.31
N LYS A 202 -16.02 2.01 -8.17
CA LYS A 202 -15.01 2.40 -9.19
C LYS A 202 -13.94 1.33 -9.41
N LEU A 203 -13.62 0.56 -8.38
CA LEU A 203 -12.67 -0.56 -8.45
C LEU A 203 -13.27 -1.82 -9.06
N GLY A 204 -14.57 -1.82 -9.40
CA GLY A 204 -15.26 -2.97 -9.99
C GLY A 204 -15.65 -4.04 -8.97
N LEU A 205 -15.67 -3.75 -7.66
CA LEU A 205 -15.92 -4.77 -6.64
C LEU A 205 -17.30 -5.45 -6.82
N VAL A 206 -18.30 -4.70 -7.29
CA VAL A 206 -19.65 -5.24 -7.47
C VAL A 206 -19.67 -6.27 -8.59
N GLU A 207 -19.07 -5.93 -9.72
CA GLU A 207 -18.97 -6.77 -10.92
C GLU A 207 -18.11 -8.00 -10.63
N LEU A 208 -16.95 -7.82 -10.00
CA LEU A 208 -16.07 -8.93 -9.61
C LEU A 208 -16.75 -9.93 -8.67
N LEU A 209 -17.60 -9.45 -7.76
CA LEU A 209 -18.36 -10.34 -6.86
C LEU A 209 -19.63 -10.89 -7.49
N ALA A 210 -20.18 -10.28 -8.54
CA ALA A 210 -21.34 -10.82 -9.24
C ALA A 210 -20.92 -11.96 -10.18
N ASP A 211 -19.84 -11.75 -10.93
CA ASP A 211 -19.37 -12.67 -11.99
C ASP A 211 -18.31 -13.66 -11.48
N GLY A 212 -17.70 -13.39 -10.33
CA GLY A 212 -16.62 -14.18 -9.75
C GLY A 212 -17.04 -15.27 -8.77
N PRO A 213 -16.06 -15.92 -8.12
CA PRO A 213 -16.31 -17.02 -7.19
C PRO A 213 -17.11 -16.57 -5.96
N ALA A 214 -17.77 -17.54 -5.30
CA ALA A 214 -18.50 -17.29 -4.06
C ALA A 214 -17.54 -16.92 -2.93
N VAL A 215 -17.50 -15.63 -2.59
CA VAL A 215 -16.65 -15.07 -1.53
C VAL A 215 -17.50 -14.21 -0.60
N GLU A 216 -17.29 -14.37 0.71
CA GLU A 216 -17.82 -13.43 1.71
C GLU A 216 -16.81 -12.29 1.93
N ILE A 217 -17.29 -11.05 1.86
CA ILE A 217 -16.51 -9.85 2.14
C ILE A 217 -17.14 -9.09 3.31
N LEU A 218 -16.44 -8.99 4.43
CA LEU A 218 -16.87 -8.17 5.57
C LEU A 218 -16.48 -6.71 5.33
N ALA A 219 -17.43 -5.79 5.57
CA ALA A 219 -17.22 -4.36 5.35
C ALA A 219 -17.88 -3.50 6.44
N ASP A 220 -17.41 -2.26 6.61
CA ASP A 220 -18.02 -1.31 7.54
C ASP A 220 -19.36 -0.74 7.09
N ALA A 221 -19.95 0.12 7.93
CA ALA A 221 -21.22 0.78 7.60
C ALA A 221 -21.11 1.75 6.41
N GLY A 222 -19.91 2.24 6.09
CA GLY A 222 -19.64 3.08 4.91
C GLY A 222 -19.80 2.35 3.57
N TYR A 223 -19.91 1.02 3.60
CA TYR A 223 -20.21 0.16 2.44
C TYR A 223 -21.66 -0.32 2.40
N GLN A 224 -22.55 0.19 3.27
CA GLN A 224 -23.97 -0.19 3.27
C GLN A 224 -24.62 0.04 1.90
N GLY A 225 -25.34 -0.98 1.42
CA GLY A 225 -25.94 -1.03 0.09
C GLY A 225 -25.22 -1.99 -0.86
N LEU A 226 -23.93 -2.28 -0.66
CA LEU A 226 -23.21 -3.26 -1.50
C LEU A 226 -23.76 -4.68 -1.36
N GLY A 227 -24.25 -5.07 -0.17
CA GLY A 227 -24.84 -6.40 0.02
C GLY A 227 -25.99 -6.70 -0.96
N ALA A 228 -26.86 -5.73 -1.20
CA ALA A 228 -27.94 -5.88 -2.19
C ALA A 228 -27.43 -5.98 -3.63
N GLN A 229 -26.33 -5.28 -3.95
CA GLN A 229 -25.72 -5.26 -5.28
C GLN A 229 -24.88 -6.51 -5.57
N THR A 230 -24.49 -7.25 -4.54
CA THR A 230 -23.55 -8.39 -4.62
C THR A 230 -24.19 -9.71 -4.20
N GLY A 231 -25.53 -9.80 -4.18
CA GLY A 231 -26.24 -11.01 -3.79
C GLY A 231 -25.95 -11.47 -2.35
N GLY A 232 -25.67 -10.53 -1.45
CA GLY A 232 -25.33 -10.80 -0.05
C GLY A 232 -23.86 -11.08 0.24
N ARG A 233 -22.98 -11.08 -0.78
CA ARG A 233 -21.54 -11.37 -0.62
C ARG A 233 -20.81 -10.30 0.19
N VAL A 234 -21.20 -9.02 0.08
CA VAL A 234 -20.69 -7.96 0.96
C VAL A 234 -21.57 -7.82 2.21
N VAL A 235 -21.01 -8.19 3.35
CA VAL A 235 -21.69 -8.19 4.66
C VAL A 235 -21.28 -6.96 5.47
N THR A 236 -22.26 -6.09 5.71
CA THR A 236 -22.12 -4.87 6.53
C THR A 236 -22.85 -5.05 7.88
N PRO A 237 -22.54 -4.25 8.91
CA PRO A 237 -23.27 -4.32 10.18
C PRO A 237 -24.78 -4.07 9.96
N PRO A 238 -25.64 -4.65 10.81
CA PRO A 238 -27.10 -4.57 10.64
C PRO A 238 -27.57 -3.11 10.56
N HIS A 239 -28.48 -2.83 9.63
CA HIS A 239 -29.08 -1.51 9.53
C HIS A 239 -30.05 -1.27 10.70
N ARG A 240 -29.89 -0.13 11.38
CA ARG A 240 -30.77 0.26 12.48
C ARG A 240 -32.15 0.64 11.94
N LYS A 241 -33.17 -0.16 12.26
CA LYS A 241 -34.57 0.05 11.81
C LYS A 241 -35.25 1.20 12.54
N PHE A 242 -35.03 1.32 13.84
CA PHE A 242 -35.64 2.34 14.69
C PHE A 242 -34.72 3.55 14.88
N LYS A 243 -35.21 4.76 14.55
CA LYS A 243 -34.47 6.01 14.75
C LYS A 243 -34.55 6.54 16.19
N LYS A 244 -35.67 6.34 16.88
CA LYS A 244 -35.93 6.76 18.28
C LYS A 244 -36.75 5.69 18.99
N ASN A 245 -36.58 5.61 20.31
CA ASN A 245 -37.33 4.74 21.23
C ASN A 245 -37.55 3.30 20.74
N PRO A 246 -36.50 2.58 20.31
CA PRO A 246 -36.62 1.15 20.02
C PRO A 246 -37.03 0.37 21.28
N PRO A 247 -37.74 -0.76 21.11
CA PRO A 247 -37.90 -1.73 22.19
C PRO A 247 -36.55 -2.24 22.71
N GLU A 248 -36.43 -2.52 24.01
CA GLU A 248 -35.20 -3.00 24.64
C GLU A 248 -34.65 -4.27 23.98
N TRP A 249 -35.52 -5.26 23.70
CA TRP A 249 -35.14 -6.50 23.02
C TRP A 249 -34.47 -6.24 21.65
N TYR A 250 -34.90 -5.20 20.94
CA TYR A 250 -34.35 -4.84 19.64
C TYR A 250 -32.97 -4.22 19.81
N GLU A 251 -32.79 -3.33 20.78
CA GLU A 251 -31.47 -2.74 21.06
C GLU A 251 -30.46 -3.79 21.44
N GLU A 252 -30.84 -4.73 22.32
CA GLU A 252 -29.97 -5.82 22.76
C GLU A 252 -29.55 -6.71 21.59
N MET A 253 -30.52 -7.15 20.76
CA MET A 253 -30.26 -8.00 19.59
C MET A 253 -29.36 -7.27 18.58
N HIS A 254 -29.70 -6.01 18.25
CA HIS A 254 -28.93 -5.21 17.31
C HIS A 254 -27.51 -4.94 17.82
N GLU A 255 -27.34 -4.69 19.12
CA GLU A 255 -26.02 -4.52 19.72
C GLU A 255 -25.20 -5.81 19.67
N ARG A 256 -25.80 -6.96 19.99
CA ARG A 256 -25.15 -8.27 19.90
C ARG A 256 -24.66 -8.56 18.48
N GLN A 257 -25.52 -8.36 17.48
CA GLN A 257 -25.17 -8.54 16.06
C GLN A 257 -24.07 -7.59 15.60
N ARG A 258 -24.14 -6.31 15.99
CA ARG A 258 -23.11 -5.32 15.67
C ARG A 258 -21.77 -5.66 16.31
N LYS A 259 -21.76 -6.10 17.58
CA LYS A 259 -20.54 -6.54 18.29
C LYS A 259 -19.94 -7.78 17.62
N ALA A 260 -20.75 -8.76 17.24
CA ALA A 260 -20.31 -9.95 16.51
C ALA A 260 -19.66 -9.56 15.16
N HIS A 261 -20.31 -8.70 14.37
CA HIS A 261 -19.75 -8.19 13.11
C HIS A 261 -18.42 -7.45 13.32
N SER A 262 -18.39 -6.50 14.27
CA SER A 262 -17.19 -5.73 14.60
C SER A 262 -16.02 -6.62 15.05
N SER A 263 -16.29 -7.68 15.81
CA SER A 263 -15.27 -8.60 16.30
C SER A 263 -14.59 -9.40 15.17
N ARG A 264 -15.34 -9.78 14.13
CA ARG A 264 -14.78 -10.43 12.93
C ARG A 264 -13.96 -9.44 12.11
N ARG A 265 -14.43 -8.20 11.99
CA ARG A 265 -13.80 -7.15 11.18
C ARG A 265 -12.51 -6.59 11.79
N ILE A 266 -12.33 -6.63 13.10
CA ILE A 266 -11.19 -5.99 13.81
C ILE A 266 -9.81 -6.32 13.22
N ARG A 267 -9.68 -7.47 12.56
CA ARG A 267 -8.46 -7.94 11.89
C ARG A 267 -7.99 -7.01 10.78
N VAL A 268 -8.89 -6.39 10.03
CA VAL A 268 -8.52 -5.37 9.01
C VAL A 268 -7.90 -4.13 9.65
N GLU A 269 -8.36 -3.75 10.85
CA GLU A 269 -7.82 -2.61 11.59
C GLU A 269 -6.38 -2.88 12.04
N HIS A 270 -6.06 -4.13 12.41
CA HIS A 270 -4.68 -4.54 12.67
C HIS A 270 -3.82 -4.46 11.40
N GLY A 271 -4.32 -4.96 10.26
CA GLY A 271 -3.63 -4.84 8.97
C GLY A 271 -3.36 -3.38 8.58
N ILE A 272 -4.36 -2.51 8.73
CA ILE A 272 -4.24 -1.06 8.53
C ILE A 272 -3.27 -0.44 9.55
N GLY A 273 -3.27 -0.91 10.80
CA GLY A 273 -2.31 -0.49 11.83
C GLY A 273 -0.87 -0.76 11.41
N HIS A 274 -0.59 -1.97 10.90
CA HIS A 274 0.72 -2.31 10.34
C HIS A 274 1.07 -1.46 9.12
N LEU A 275 0.10 -1.18 8.24
CA LEU A 275 0.28 -0.30 7.09
C LEU A 275 0.65 1.14 7.54
N LYS A 276 -0.07 1.70 8.51
CA LYS A 276 0.16 3.05 9.06
C LYS A 276 1.41 3.17 9.93
N ASN A 277 2.00 2.06 10.36
CA ASN A 277 3.32 2.05 11.00
C ASN A 277 4.44 2.46 10.03
N TRP A 278 4.21 2.40 8.72
CA TRP A 278 5.08 3.01 7.72
C TRP A 278 4.81 4.51 7.64
N ARG A 279 5.81 5.31 8.03
CA ARG A 279 5.61 6.74 8.27
C ARG A 279 5.31 7.53 7.01
N SER A 280 5.66 7.01 5.82
CA SER A 280 5.24 7.60 4.54
C SER A 280 3.71 7.66 4.38
N LEU A 281 2.97 6.80 5.11
CA LEU A 281 1.50 6.74 5.08
C LEU A 281 0.84 7.46 6.28
N ALA A 282 1.61 7.97 7.24
CA ALA A 282 1.05 8.76 8.34
C ALA A 282 0.70 10.19 7.87
N ARG A 283 1.63 10.83 7.15
CA ARG A 283 1.46 12.17 6.57
C ARG A 283 2.45 12.37 5.42
N HIS A 284 1.93 12.61 4.22
CA HIS A 284 2.75 12.84 3.03
C HIS A 284 2.80 14.33 2.67
N HIS A 285 4.00 14.90 2.75
CA HIS A 285 4.26 16.30 2.40
C HIS A 285 4.74 16.48 0.95
N GLY A 286 5.06 15.38 0.27
CA GLY A 286 5.56 15.39 -1.10
C GLY A 286 4.47 15.59 -2.15
N ARG A 287 4.82 15.27 -3.39
CA ARG A 287 3.89 15.30 -4.52
C ARG A 287 2.85 14.19 -4.39
N ARG A 288 1.58 14.55 -4.58
CA ARG A 288 0.44 13.64 -4.41
C ARG A 288 0.30 12.63 -5.55
N GLU A 289 0.83 12.93 -6.75
CA GLU A 289 0.79 12.01 -7.88
C GLU A 289 1.49 10.67 -7.61
N HIS A 290 2.35 10.62 -6.59
CA HIS A 290 3.07 9.41 -6.20
C HIS A 290 2.33 8.58 -5.13
N MET A 291 1.17 9.03 -4.64
CA MET A 291 0.51 8.37 -3.50
C MET A 291 0.08 6.94 -3.81
N SER A 292 -0.41 6.67 -5.02
CA SER A 292 -0.76 5.30 -5.43
C SER A 292 0.46 4.40 -5.33
N ASP A 293 1.59 4.78 -5.95
CA ASP A 293 2.82 4.00 -5.88
C ASP A 293 3.32 3.83 -4.44
N ILE A 294 3.28 4.88 -3.61
CA ILE A 294 3.74 4.81 -2.21
C ILE A 294 2.88 3.80 -1.44
N ILE A 295 1.56 3.88 -1.55
CA ILE A 295 0.62 2.99 -0.86
C ILE A 295 0.82 1.54 -1.33
N GLN A 296 0.86 1.31 -2.65
CA GLN A 296 1.02 -0.03 -3.21
C GLN A 296 2.41 -0.62 -2.91
N SER A 297 3.47 0.20 -2.93
CA SER A 297 4.82 -0.24 -2.51
C SER A 297 4.79 -0.72 -1.06
N VAL A 298 4.23 0.09 -0.15
CA VAL A 298 4.18 -0.28 1.27
C VAL A 298 3.31 -1.51 1.49
N ALA A 299 2.20 -1.66 0.75
CA ALA A 299 1.35 -2.83 0.82
C ALA A 299 2.09 -4.11 0.36
N GLY A 300 2.79 -4.05 -0.77
CA GLY A 300 3.60 -5.17 -1.27
C GLY A 300 4.75 -5.54 -0.32
N LEU A 301 5.41 -4.55 0.29
CA LEU A 301 6.47 -4.77 1.27
C LEU A 301 5.95 -5.39 2.58
N LEU A 302 4.82 -4.89 3.09
CA LEU A 302 4.21 -5.40 4.32
C LEU A 302 3.74 -6.85 4.15
N SER A 303 3.02 -7.14 3.07
CA SER A 303 2.53 -8.49 2.78
C SER A 303 3.70 -9.49 2.60
N HIS A 304 4.79 -9.10 1.93
CA HIS A 304 5.98 -9.93 1.82
C HIS A 304 6.62 -10.23 3.17
N GLN A 305 6.75 -9.23 4.04
CA GLN A 305 7.22 -9.47 5.42
C GLN A 305 6.27 -10.38 6.21
N GLN A 306 4.96 -10.23 6.06
CA GLN A 306 3.96 -11.10 6.70
C GLN A 306 4.08 -12.55 6.21
N ALA A 307 4.23 -12.75 4.91
CA ALA A 307 4.41 -14.08 4.30
C ALA A 307 5.71 -14.76 4.79
N ALA A 308 6.83 -14.03 4.84
CA ALA A 308 8.11 -14.55 5.35
C ALA A 308 8.04 -14.92 6.84
N THR A 309 7.31 -14.13 7.64
CA THR A 309 7.12 -14.43 9.07
C THR A 309 6.26 -15.69 9.24
N ALA A 310 5.23 -15.86 8.41
CA ALA A 310 4.35 -17.02 8.44
C ALA A 310 5.04 -18.31 8.00
N SER A 311 5.96 -18.26 7.02
CA SER A 311 6.75 -19.42 6.60
C SER A 311 7.78 -19.84 7.65
N GLY A 312 8.43 -18.88 8.31
CA GLY A 312 9.40 -19.16 9.39
C GLY A 312 8.80 -19.69 10.70
N THR A 313 7.48 -19.58 10.90
CA THR A 313 6.81 -20.13 12.09
C THR A 313 6.39 -21.61 11.89
N ARG A 314 6.55 -22.17 10.68
CA ARG A 314 6.19 -23.56 10.35
C ARG A 314 7.36 -24.56 10.40
N THR A 315 8.53 -24.12 10.88
CA THR A 315 9.72 -24.95 11.13
C THR A 315 10.00 -25.03 12.62
#